data_AF-A0A2S1KRR1-F1
#
_entry.id   AF-A0A2S1KRR1-F1
#
_cell.length_a   1.000
_cell.length_b   1.000
_cell.length_c   1.000
_cell.angle_alpha   90.00
_cell.angle_beta   90.00
_cell.angle_gamma   90.00
#
_symmetry.space_group_name_H-M   'P 1'
#
loop_
_entity.id
_entity.type
_entity.pdbx_description
1 polymer ?
#
loop_
_entity_poly.entity_id
_entity_poly.type
_entity_poly.pdbx_seq_one_letter_code
_entity_poly.pdbx_strand_id
1 'polypeptide(L)'
;MHTQVETPAAIYELTITPCGNQVTLMVVSDTLPTVTQFALTTSDESLATYFSNYLNGLLALHFQPKMANATFISELEKLISTVLVNWQNNTYPLPE
;
A
#
# COMPACT_ATOMS: atom_id res chain seq x y z
N MET A 1 -4.36 7.59 5.35
CA MET A 1 -3.56 6.92 6.40
C MET A 1 -2.15 6.71 5.87
N HIS A 2 -1.13 6.81 6.72
CA HIS A 2 0.27 6.73 6.29
C HIS A 2 1.05 5.81 7.24
N THR A 3 1.79 4.87 6.67
CA THR A 3 2.67 3.93 7.38
C THR A 3 4.07 4.06 6.78
N GLN A 4 5.03 4.43 7.61
CA GLN A 4 6.44 4.50 7.23
C GLN A 4 7.19 3.29 7.80
N VAL A 5 8.00 2.65 6.96
CA VAL A 5 8.84 1.52 7.34
C VAL A 5 10.28 1.83 6.96
N GLU A 6 11.15 1.92 7.96
CA GLU A 6 12.59 2.05 7.77
C GLU A 6 13.21 0.65 7.75
N THR A 7 13.96 0.37 6.69
CA THR A 7 14.77 -0.83 6.55
C THR A 7 16.24 -0.45 6.38
N PRO A 8 17.20 -1.36 6.63
CA PRO A 8 18.61 -1.07 6.39
C PRO A 8 18.95 -0.61 4.96
N ALA A 9 18.13 -0.93 3.96
CA ALA A 9 18.37 -0.46 2.58
C ALA A 9 17.66 0.84 2.21
N ALA A 10 16.48 1.11 2.77
CA ALA A 10 15.59 2.16 2.28
C ALA A 10 14.48 2.50 3.27
N ILE A 11 13.84 3.65 3.05
CA ILE A 11 12.59 4.02 3.70
C ILE A 11 11.45 3.79 2.72
N TYR A 12 10.42 3.09 3.17
CA TYR A 12 9.20 2.82 2.41
C TYR A 12 8.03 3.56 3.05
N GLU A 13 7.25 4.24 2.21
CA GLU A 13 6.03 4.93 2.60
C GLU A 13 4.83 4.25 1.96
N LEU A 14 3.93 3.75 2.80
CA LEU A 14 2.67 3.12 2.42
C LEU A 14 1.52 4.05 2.78
N THR A 15 0.81 4.54 1.76
CA THR A 15 -0.26 5.53 1.94
C THR A 15 -1.58 4.97 1.43
N ILE A 16 -2.59 4.94 2.31
CA ILE A 16 -3.97 4.57 1.97
C ILE A 16 -4.80 5.85 1.81
N THR A 17 -5.42 6.02 0.65
CA THR A 17 -6.24 7.18 0.29
C THR A 17 -7.63 6.71 -0.16
N PRO A 18 -8.67 6.86 0.69
CA PRO A 18 -10.04 6.71 0.25
C PRO A 18 -10.54 7.97 -0.49
N CYS A 19 -11.32 7.80 -1.55
CA CYS A 19 -11.97 8.85 -2.32
C CYS A 19 -13.32 8.36 -2.85
N GLY A 20 -14.42 8.75 -2.20
CA GLY A 20 -15.75 8.24 -2.53
C GLY A 20 -15.82 6.72 -2.45
N ASN A 21 -16.23 6.07 -3.54
CA ASN A 21 -16.26 4.61 -3.67
C ASN A 21 -14.92 4.00 -4.13
N GLN A 22 -13.80 4.71 -4.02
CA GLN A 22 -12.49 4.19 -4.38
C GLN A 22 -11.53 4.20 -3.19
N VAL A 23 -10.67 3.18 -3.11
CA VAL A 23 -9.55 3.09 -2.16
C VAL A 23 -8.27 2.89 -2.96
N THR A 24 -7.26 3.69 -2.65
CA THR A 24 -5.93 3.57 -3.24
C THR A 24 -4.91 3.24 -2.16
N LEU A 25 -4.02 2.28 -2.44
CA LEU A 25 -2.78 2.07 -1.70
C LEU A 25 -1.60 2.46 -2.59
N MET A 26 -0.77 3.36 -2.10
CA MET A 26 0.45 3.81 -2.76
C MET A 26 1.67 3.36 -1.94
N VAL A 27 2.69 2.82 -2.60
CA VAL A 27 3.97 2.43 -2.01
C VAL A 27 5.08 3.22 -2.72
N VAL A 28 5.82 3.99 -1.93
CA VAL A 28 6.91 4.87 -2.39
C VAL A 28 8.19 4.53 -1.63
N SER A 29 9.33 4.58 -2.31
CA SER A 29 10.66 4.53 -1.69
C SER A 29 11.65 5.21 -2.62
N ASP A 30 12.69 5.79 -2.03
CA ASP A 30 13.88 6.30 -2.71
C ASP A 30 14.62 5.24 -3.55
N THR A 31 14.45 3.97 -3.21
CA THR A 31 15.06 2.84 -3.94
C THR A 31 14.14 2.19 -4.96
N LEU A 32 12.85 2.55 -4.99
CA LEU A 32 11.91 2.07 -6.00
C LEU A 32 11.98 2.98 -7.23
N PRO A 33 12.22 2.44 -8.44
CA PRO A 33 12.34 3.25 -9.66
C PRO A 33 11.01 3.91 -10.05
N THR A 34 9.88 3.39 -9.55
CA THR A 34 8.53 3.91 -9.81
C THR A 34 7.64 3.75 -8.58
N VAL A 35 6.77 4.73 -8.36
CA VAL A 35 5.68 4.62 -7.37
C VAL A 35 4.76 3.48 -7.76
N THR A 36 4.46 2.59 -6.81
CA THR A 36 3.52 1.49 -7.03
C THR A 36 2.17 1.87 -6.45
N GLN A 37 1.11 1.81 -7.26
CA GLN A 37 -0.23 2.21 -6.86
C GLN A 37 -1.27 1.15 -7.21
N PHE A 38 -2.00 0.70 -6.19
CA PHE A 38 -3.11 -0.24 -6.30
C PHE A 38 -4.42 0.48 -6.00
N ALA A 39 -5.43 0.33 -6.86
CA ALA A 39 -6.74 0.95 -6.66
C ALA A 39 -7.88 -0.09 -6.70
N LEU A 40 -8.83 0.07 -5.78
CA LEU A 40 -10.08 -0.68 -5.75
C LEU A 40 -11.25 0.29 -5.82
N THR A 41 -12.10 0.14 -6.82
CA THR A 41 -13.40 0.81 -6.89
C THR A 41 -14.49 -0.16 -6.41
N THR A 42 -15.24 0.26 -5.40
CA THR A 42 -16.32 -0.49 -4.78
C THR A 42 -17.69 -0.01 -5.28
N SER A 43 -18.76 -0.71 -4.90
CA SER A 43 -20.14 -0.32 -5.20
C SER A 43 -20.54 1.02 -4.57
N ASP A 44 -20.01 1.30 -3.38
CA ASP A 44 -20.37 2.45 -2.55
C ASP A 44 -19.22 2.83 -1.60
N GLU A 45 -19.35 4.01 -0.99
CA GLU A 45 -18.37 4.58 -0.06
C GLU A 45 -18.25 3.82 1.27
N SER A 46 -19.31 3.12 1.70
CA SER A 46 -19.26 2.33 2.95
C SER A 46 -18.33 1.12 2.78
N LEU A 47 -18.43 0.45 1.63
CA LEU A 47 -17.55 -0.66 1.29
C LEU A 47 -16.11 -0.18 1.05
N ALA A 48 -15.91 0.98 0.42
CA ALA A 48 -14.58 1.59 0.31
C ALA A 48 -13.97 1.86 1.70
N THR A 49 -14.75 2.42 2.61
CA THR A 49 -14.32 2.68 4.00
C THR A 49 -13.95 1.38 4.72
N TYR A 50 -14.72 0.31 4.53
CA TYR A 50 -14.40 -1.02 5.06
C TYR A 50 -13.03 -1.51 4.57
N PHE A 51 -12.78 -1.48 3.26
CA PHE A 51 -11.49 -1.91 2.69
C PHE A 51 -10.32 -1.01 3.12
N SER A 52 -10.53 0.31 3.23
CA SER A 52 -9.53 1.24 3.76
C SER A 52 -9.14 0.88 5.21
N ASN A 53 -10.12 0.58 6.06
CA ASN A 53 -9.86 0.18 7.45
C ASN A 53 -9.22 -1.20 7.54
N TYR A 54 -9.64 -2.14 6.69
CA TYR A 54 -9.04 -3.47 6.59
C TYR A 54 -7.56 -3.38 6.21
N LEU A 55 -7.22 -2.62 5.15
CA LEU A 55 -5.83 -2.37 4.77
C LEU A 55 -5.04 -1.73 5.90
N ASN A 56 -5.61 -0.73 6.58
CA ASN A 56 -4.95 -0.09 7.70
C ASN A 56 -4.61 -1.10 8.82
N GLY A 57 -5.55 -2.01 9.14
CA GLY A 57 -5.31 -3.08 10.11
C GLY A 57 -4.19 -4.02 9.69
N LEU A 58 -4.15 -4.41 8.40
CA LEU A 58 -3.06 -5.24 7.87
C LEU A 58 -1.72 -4.52 7.92
N LEU A 59 -1.67 -3.23 7.53
CA LEU A 59 -0.44 -2.45 7.58
C LEU A 59 0.09 -2.37 9.01
N ALA A 60 -0.77 -2.05 9.97
CA ALA A 60 -0.38 -1.96 11.39
C ALA A 60 0.07 -3.31 11.99
N LEU A 61 -0.50 -4.43 11.52
CA LEU A 61 -0.17 -5.76 12.03
C LEU A 61 1.16 -6.28 11.47
N HIS A 62 1.40 -6.05 10.18
CA HIS A 62 2.50 -6.69 9.45
C HIS A 62 3.73 -5.78 9.27
N PHE A 63 3.56 -4.46 9.30
CA PHE A 63 4.63 -3.50 9.03
C PHE A 63 4.98 -2.69 10.28
N GLN A 64 6.12 -3.05 10.89
CA GLN A 64 6.69 -2.31 12.01
C GLN A 64 7.48 -1.10 11.50
N PRO A 65 7.63 -0.01 12.29
CA PRO A 65 8.38 1.17 11.88
C PRO A 65 9.84 0.88 11.49
N LYS A 66 10.45 -0.17 12.06
CA LYS A 66 11.79 -0.65 11.69
C LYS A 66 11.76 -2.15 11.46
N MET A 67 12.21 -2.60 10.29
CA MET A 67 12.20 -4.02 9.90
C MET A 67 13.42 -4.40 9.06
N ALA A 68 13.75 -5.68 9.02
CA ALA A 68 14.73 -6.20 8.06
C ALA A 68 14.16 -6.17 6.64
N ASN A 69 15.02 -5.90 5.64
CA ASN A 69 14.61 -5.83 4.22
C ASN A 69 13.84 -7.09 3.78
N ALA A 70 14.36 -8.28 4.11
CA ALA A 70 13.74 -9.54 3.70
C ALA A 70 12.34 -9.74 4.31
N THR A 71 12.15 -9.31 5.57
CA THR A 71 10.83 -9.36 6.22
C THR A 71 9.87 -8.39 5.56
N PHE A 72 10.30 -7.15 5.30
CA PHE A 72 9.48 -6.15 4.60
C PHE A 72 9.04 -6.66 3.23
N ILE A 73 9.98 -7.14 2.41
CA ILE A 73 9.69 -7.65 1.07
C ILE A 73 8.72 -8.83 1.15
N SER A 74 8.94 -9.78 2.07
CA SER A 74 8.05 -10.93 2.20
C SER A 74 6.63 -10.55 2.60
N GLU A 75 6.45 -9.61 3.54
CA GLU A 75 5.11 -9.15 3.93
C GLU A 75 4.45 -8.32 2.83
N LEU A 76 5.22 -7.51 2.09
CA LEU A 76 4.72 -6.76 0.93
C LEU A 76 4.26 -7.69 -0.19
N GLU A 77 5.05 -8.72 -0.53
CA GLU A 77 4.68 -9.73 -1.54
C GLU A 77 3.41 -10.50 -1.14
N LYS A 78 3.27 -10.85 0.14
CA LYS A 78 2.02 -11.46 0.67
C LYS A 78 0.85 -10.51 0.52
N LEU A 79 0.98 -9.24 0.91
CA LEU A 79 -0.08 -8.25 0.79
C LEU A 79 -0.52 -8.10 -0.68
N ILE A 80 0.45 -8.00 -1.59
CA ILE A 80 0.17 -7.87 -3.02
C ILE A 80 -0.54 -9.12 -3.56
N SER A 81 0.01 -10.31 -3.31
CA SER A 81 -0.53 -11.56 -3.87
C SER A 81 -1.87 -11.99 -3.28
N THR A 82 -2.16 -11.63 -2.02
CA THR A 82 -3.38 -12.09 -1.32
C THR A 82 -4.49 -11.06 -1.31
N VAL A 83 -4.18 -9.77 -1.17
CA VAL A 83 -5.18 -8.71 -1.00
C VAL A 83 -5.29 -7.87 -2.25
N LEU A 84 -4.15 -7.42 -2.80
CA LEU A 84 -4.13 -6.41 -3.87
C LEU A 84 -4.13 -7.00 -5.28
N VAL A 85 -4.04 -8.31 -5.44
CA VAL A 85 -3.97 -8.98 -6.76
C VAL A 85 -5.16 -8.64 -7.67
N ASN A 86 -6.31 -8.32 -7.07
CA ASN A 86 -7.53 -7.93 -7.78
C ASN A 86 -7.77 -6.42 -7.82
N TRP A 87 -6.83 -5.62 -7.29
CA TRP A 87 -6.89 -4.16 -7.30
C TRP A 87 -6.17 -3.70 -8.57
N GLN A 88 -6.86 -2.94 -9.43
CA GLN A 88 -6.30 -2.52 -10.70
C GLN A 88 -5.10 -1.59 -10.44
N ASN A 89 -3.94 -1.92 -11.02
CA ASN A 89 -2.76 -1.06 -10.97
C ASN A 89 -2.95 0.09 -11.96
N ASN A 90 -3.21 1.29 -11.45
CA ASN A 90 -2.99 2.52 -12.22
C ASN A 90 -1.55 2.94 -12.00
N THR A 91 -0.60 2.33 -12.72
CA THR A 91 0.77 2.86 -12.81
C THR A 91 0.71 4.22 -13.51
N TYR A 92 0.62 5.30 -12.73
CA TYR A 92 0.85 6.65 -13.24
C TYR A 92 2.35 6.90 -13.35
N PRO A 93 2.88 7.31 -14.52
CA PRO A 93 4.22 7.88 -14.57
C PRO A 93 4.21 9.18 -13.75
N LEU A 94 5.23 9.37 -12.90
CA LEU A 94 5.44 10.63 -12.20
C LEU A 94 5.65 11.75 -13.24
N PRO A 95 5.06 12.95 -13.05
CA PRO A 95 5.48 14.11 -13.82
C PRO A 95 6.92 14.49 -13.42
N GLU A 96 7.76 14.74 -14.43
CA GLU A 96 9.13 15.28 -14.29
C GLU A 96 9.16 16.62 -13.55
#